data_AF-A0A7V9BBV3-F1
#
_entry.id   AF-A0A7V9BBV3-F1
#
_cell.length_a   1.000
_cell.length_b   1.000
_cell.length_c   1.000
_cell.angle_alpha   90.00
_cell.angle_beta   90.00
_cell.angle_gamma   90.00
#
_symmetry.space_group_name_H-M   'P 1'
#
loop_
_entity.id
_entity.type
_entity.pdbx_description
1 polymer ?
#
loop_
_entity_poly.entity_id
_entity_poly.type
_entity_poly.pdbx_seq_one_letter_code
_entity_poly.pdbx_strand_id
1 'polypeptide(L)'
;MFWSLGYLALRCLFQLVLLRRRSEGFKELEIVVLRHELSVLRRQAARPKLHPCDRLILTAASRLLPRPRWGSFLVTPTTLLRWHRRLIARRWTCGGRTGRPLVGDEIRELVLRLARENPRWGYQRIVGEISGVGLKVSATTVRKILREAGIGSAGERSGPSWRTFLRQQARSMIAVDFFTVETISLQRLYVLFFIELRSRRVHLAGCTANPTGAWGHTAGTPVRLDAPRAAIALSLLDPRP
;
A
#
# COMPACT_ATOMS: atom_id res chain seq x y z
N MET A 1 20.20 3.84 -3.60
CA MET A 1 19.89 3.55 -2.18
C MET A 1 20.32 4.65 -1.23
N PHE A 2 21.47 5.31 -1.42
CA PHE A 2 21.99 6.38 -0.54
C PHE A 2 21.07 7.59 -0.31
N TRP A 3 20.32 8.01 -1.33
CA TRP A 3 19.38 9.14 -1.21
C TRP A 3 18.18 8.88 -0.28
N SER A 4 17.71 7.63 -0.19
CA SER A 4 16.61 7.26 0.70
C SER A 4 17.06 7.20 2.15
N LEU A 5 18.31 6.79 2.39
CA LEU A 5 18.92 6.74 3.72
C LEU A 5 19.27 8.14 4.23
N GLY A 6 19.83 9.01 3.37
CA GLY A 6 20.07 10.42 3.71
C GLY A 6 18.77 11.17 4.03
N TYR A 7 17.68 10.88 3.33
CA TYR A 7 16.36 11.46 3.62
C TYR A 7 15.77 10.95 4.95
N LEU A 8 15.90 9.66 5.25
CA LEU A 8 15.44 9.08 6.51
C LEU A 8 16.27 9.61 7.69
N ALA A 9 17.58 9.75 7.54
CA ALA A 9 18.46 10.33 8.54
C ALA A 9 18.13 11.80 8.78
N LEU A 10 18.00 12.61 7.72
CA LEU A 10 17.60 14.02 7.82
C LEU A 10 16.23 14.16 8.48
N ARG A 11 15.28 13.27 8.15
CA ARG A 11 13.94 13.24 8.73
C ARG A 11 13.96 12.86 10.21
N CYS A 12 14.69 11.82 10.59
CA CYS A 12 14.80 11.41 12.00
C CYS A 12 15.47 12.50 12.83
N LEU A 13 16.51 13.14 12.30
CA LEU A 13 17.21 14.23 12.96
C LEU A 13 16.31 15.46 13.12
N PHE A 14 15.51 15.79 12.10
CA PHE A 14 14.48 16.82 12.22
C PHE A 14 13.37 16.46 13.21
N GLN A 15 12.84 15.23 13.19
CA GLN A 15 11.80 14.82 14.13
C GLN A 15 12.28 14.81 15.58
N LEU A 16 13.53 14.41 15.83
CA LEU A 16 14.17 14.44 17.16
C LEU A 16 14.36 15.88 17.67
N VAL A 17 14.76 16.81 16.79
CA VAL A 17 14.88 18.24 17.14
C VAL A 17 13.49 18.85 17.42
N LEU A 18 12.46 18.43 16.69
CA LEU A 18 11.10 18.98 16.80
C LEU A 18 10.30 18.48 18.00
N LEU A 19 10.50 17.23 18.43
CA LEU A 19 9.89 16.70 19.66
C LEU A 19 10.36 17.46 20.91
N ARG A 20 11.57 18.05 20.90
CA ARG A 20 12.09 18.89 21.99
C ARG A 20 11.65 20.35 21.96
N ARG A 21 11.11 20.88 20.85
CA ARG A 21 11.06 22.35 20.62
C ARG A 21 9.75 22.87 20.00
N ARG A 22 8.61 22.27 20.35
CA ARG A 22 7.31 22.53 19.68
C ARG A 22 6.75 23.96 19.75
N SER A 23 7.34 24.88 20.52
CA SER A 23 6.92 26.29 20.59
C SER A 23 7.84 27.24 19.80
N GLU A 24 9.17 27.12 19.93
CA GLU A 24 10.13 28.05 19.28
C GLU A 24 10.62 27.62 17.88
N GLY A 25 10.48 26.33 17.52
CA GLY A 25 11.10 25.78 16.31
C GLY A 25 10.56 26.30 14.97
N PHE A 26 9.34 26.86 14.92
CA PHE A 26 8.77 27.34 13.65
C PHE A 26 9.50 28.56 13.08
N LYS A 27 9.93 29.49 13.94
CA LYS A 27 10.66 30.70 13.52
C LYS A 27 12.05 30.34 13.02
N GLU A 28 12.76 29.45 13.73
CA GLU A 28 14.07 28.96 13.31
C GLU A 28 13.99 28.22 11.96
N LEU A 29 12.95 27.42 11.78
CA LEU A 29 12.75 26.66 10.56
C LEU A 29 12.39 27.54 9.37
N GLU A 30 11.58 28.58 9.59
CA GLU A 30 11.30 29.63 8.61
C GLU A 30 12.59 30.36 8.20
N ILE A 31 13.46 30.70 9.14
CA ILE A 31 14.79 31.29 8.85
C ILE A 31 15.65 30.33 8.03
N VAL A 32 15.67 29.03 8.34
CA VAL A 32 16.45 28.03 7.58
C VAL A 32 15.92 27.89 6.16
N VAL A 33 14.59 27.86 5.97
CA VAL A 33 13.96 27.83 4.65
C VAL A 33 14.33 29.06 3.85
N LEU A 34 14.16 30.25 4.43
CA LEU A 34 14.48 31.52 3.76
C LEU A 34 15.98 31.62 3.43
N ARG A 35 16.88 31.16 4.31
CA ARG A 35 18.32 31.09 4.02
C ARG A 35 18.65 30.10 2.91
N HIS A 36 17.97 28.96 2.86
CA HIS A 36 18.13 28.00 1.77
C HIS A 36 17.64 28.60 0.44
N GLU A 37 16.49 29.27 0.43
CA GLU A 37 15.96 29.96 -0.75
C GLU A 37 16.87 31.11 -1.21
N LEU A 38 17.39 31.92 -0.28
CA LEU A 38 18.40 32.95 -0.58
C LEU A 38 19.69 32.34 -1.14
N SER A 39 20.11 31.18 -0.64
CA SER A 39 21.28 30.45 -1.19
C SER A 39 21.02 29.96 -2.61
N VAL A 40 19.81 29.47 -2.91
CA VAL A 40 19.41 29.07 -4.27
C VAL A 40 19.35 30.28 -5.21
N LEU A 41 18.77 31.39 -4.76
CA LEU A 41 18.67 32.63 -5.55
C LEU A 41 20.04 33.25 -5.82
N ARG A 42 20.92 33.29 -4.83
CA ARG A 42 22.30 33.79 -4.99
C ARG A 42 23.13 32.97 -5.98
N ARG A 43 22.79 31.70 -6.18
CA ARG A 43 23.47 30.85 -7.17
C ARG A 43 23.04 31.13 -8.61
N GLN A 44 21.89 31.77 -8.87
CA GLN A 44 21.33 31.90 -10.21
C GLN A 44 20.59 33.23 -10.43
N ALA A 45 21.22 34.15 -11.18
CA ALA A 45 20.77 35.54 -11.35
C ALA A 45 19.55 35.75 -12.28
N ALA A 46 19.18 34.79 -13.14
CA ALA A 46 18.15 35.01 -14.17
C ALA A 46 16.91 34.11 -14.05
N ARG A 47 17.05 32.83 -13.63
CA ARG A 47 15.90 31.92 -13.40
C ARG A 47 16.29 30.74 -12.50
N PRO A 48 15.74 30.62 -11.28
CA PRO A 48 16.13 29.57 -10.34
C PRO A 48 15.65 28.18 -10.79
N LYS A 49 16.59 27.35 -11.25
CA LYS A 49 16.42 25.91 -11.49
C LYS A 49 16.71 25.16 -10.19
N LEU A 50 15.65 24.75 -9.49
CA LEU A 50 15.74 23.94 -8.27
C LEU A 50 16.26 22.53 -8.58
N HIS A 51 17.41 22.17 -7.98
CA HIS A 51 18.00 20.84 -8.06
C HIS A 51 17.12 19.82 -7.32
N PRO A 52 17.19 18.51 -7.63
CA PRO A 52 16.48 17.49 -6.86
C PRO A 52 16.69 17.57 -5.33
N CYS A 53 17.86 18.01 -4.87
CA CYS A 53 18.15 18.20 -3.44
C CYS A 53 17.29 19.32 -2.84
N ASP A 54 17.22 20.47 -3.52
CA ASP A 54 16.46 21.64 -3.08
C ASP A 54 14.96 21.29 -3.03
N ARG A 55 14.49 20.53 -4.02
CA ARG A 55 13.10 20.02 -4.02
C ARG A 55 12.82 19.09 -2.85
N LEU A 56 13.79 18.28 -2.41
CA LEU A 56 13.65 17.46 -1.21
C LEU A 56 13.59 18.29 0.07
N ILE A 57 14.46 19.30 0.19
CA ILE A 57 14.52 20.17 1.37
C ILE A 57 13.22 20.97 1.49
N LEU A 58 12.75 21.57 0.40
CA LEU A 58 11.50 22.32 0.37
C LEU A 58 10.28 21.43 0.62
N THR A 59 10.25 20.20 0.06
CA THR A 59 9.15 19.26 0.36
C THR A 59 9.20 18.76 1.80
N ALA A 60 10.38 18.58 2.40
CA ALA A 60 10.51 18.26 3.82
C ALA A 60 10.05 19.43 4.70
N ALA A 61 10.46 20.66 4.38
CA ALA A 61 10.07 21.87 5.08
C ALA A 61 8.56 22.13 5.02
N SER A 62 7.90 21.88 3.88
CA SER A 62 6.44 22.02 3.75
C SER A 62 5.64 21.12 4.69
N ARG A 63 6.25 20.07 5.24
CA ARG A 63 5.63 19.20 6.24
C ARG A 63 5.73 19.75 7.66
N LEU A 64 6.67 20.66 7.88
CA LEU A 64 7.05 21.18 9.19
C LEU A 64 6.49 22.57 9.41
N LEU A 65 6.26 23.36 8.34
CA LEU A 65 5.51 24.61 8.43
C LEU A 65 4.00 24.38 8.29
N PRO A 66 3.17 24.99 9.17
CA PRO A 66 1.72 24.98 9.00
C PRO A 66 1.32 25.79 7.76
N ARG A 67 0.18 25.41 7.14
CA ARG A 67 -0.33 26.01 5.88
C ARG A 67 -0.38 27.54 5.85
N PRO A 68 -0.72 28.26 6.93
CA PRO A 68 -0.73 29.74 6.93
C PRO A 68 0.63 30.36 6.60
N ARG A 69 1.74 29.66 6.85
CA ARG A 69 3.11 30.16 6.61
C ARG A 69 3.70 29.71 5.28
N TRP A 70 2.91 29.05 4.43
CA TRP A 70 3.40 28.61 3.12
C TRP A 70 3.65 29.78 2.16
N GLY A 71 3.27 31.01 2.52
CA GLY A 71 3.69 32.23 1.81
C GLY A 71 5.19 32.53 1.91
N SER A 72 5.92 31.86 2.81
CA SER A 72 7.38 31.96 2.91
C SER A 72 8.12 31.14 1.84
N PHE A 73 7.42 30.28 1.09
CA PHE A 73 8.03 29.51 0.02
C PHE A 73 8.04 30.26 -1.30
N LEU A 74 9.18 30.25 -1.99
CA LEU A 74 9.30 30.74 -3.36
C LEU A 74 8.47 29.95 -4.39
N VAL A 75 8.05 28.74 -4.02
CA VAL A 75 7.36 27.79 -4.90
C VAL A 75 5.89 27.67 -4.50
N THR A 76 5.01 27.62 -5.51
CA THR A 76 3.57 27.44 -5.27
C THR A 76 3.26 26.17 -4.47
N PRO A 77 2.34 26.23 -3.48
CA PRO A 77 1.87 25.08 -2.71
C PRO A 77 1.53 23.84 -3.54
N THR A 78 0.93 24.03 -4.71
CA THR A 78 0.53 22.97 -5.64
C THR A 78 1.74 22.22 -6.21
N THR A 79 2.85 22.91 -6.44
CA THR A 79 4.10 22.35 -6.96
C THR A 79 4.83 21.55 -5.89
N LEU A 80 4.84 22.02 -4.64
CA LEU A 80 5.37 21.28 -3.49
C LEU A 80 4.62 19.95 -3.30
N LEU A 81 3.28 20.00 -3.33
CA LEU A 81 2.44 18.79 -3.26
C LEU A 81 2.65 17.84 -4.45
N ARG A 82 2.94 18.37 -5.65
CA ARG A 82 3.27 17.55 -6.83
C ARG A 82 4.61 16.81 -6.63
N TRP A 83 5.64 17.48 -6.12
CA TRP A 83 6.92 16.85 -5.82
C TRP A 83 6.79 15.79 -4.72
N HIS A 84 5.97 16.07 -3.70
CA HIS A 84 5.66 15.10 -2.65
C HIS A 84 5.00 13.84 -3.22
N ARG A 85 3.96 13.97 -4.05
CA ARG A 85 3.32 12.81 -4.73
C ARG A 85 4.29 12.02 -5.60
N ARG A 86 5.21 12.69 -6.30
CA ARG A 86 6.23 12.02 -7.11
C ARG A 86 7.22 11.23 -6.26
N LEU A 87 7.57 11.74 -5.08
CA LEU A 87 8.44 11.04 -4.14
C LEU A 87 7.76 9.79 -3.57
N ILE A 88 6.48 9.92 -3.19
CA ILE A 88 5.63 8.79 -2.81
C ILE A 88 5.64 7.74 -3.93
N ALA A 89 5.27 8.12 -5.15
CA ALA A 89 5.23 7.20 -6.28
C ALA A 89 6.56 6.47 -6.49
N ARG A 90 7.70 7.17 -6.37
CA ARG A 90 9.04 6.57 -6.47
C ARG A 90 9.36 5.60 -5.34
N ARG A 91 8.95 5.88 -4.10
CA ARG A 91 9.10 4.94 -2.97
C ARG A 91 8.38 3.61 -3.25
N TRP A 92 7.24 3.70 -3.93
CA TRP A 92 6.39 2.56 -4.27
C TRP A 92 6.67 1.96 -5.65
N THR A 93 7.55 2.58 -6.43
CA THR A 93 8.09 1.97 -7.63
C THR A 93 9.15 0.98 -7.16
N CYS A 94 8.69 -0.16 -6.64
CA CYS A 94 9.57 -1.29 -6.37
C CYS A 94 10.23 -1.66 -7.69
N GLY A 95 11.56 -1.51 -7.77
CA GLY A 95 12.34 -2.03 -8.89
C GLY A 95 11.97 -3.50 -9.06
N GLY A 96 11.56 -3.88 -10.27
CA GLY A 96 11.01 -5.19 -10.56
C GLY A 96 11.90 -6.27 -9.97
N ARG A 97 11.39 -6.96 -8.94
CA ARG A 97 12.05 -8.17 -8.47
C ARG A 97 12.10 -9.13 -9.65
N THR A 98 13.26 -9.72 -9.88
CA THR A 98 13.40 -10.90 -10.73
C THR A 98 12.29 -11.87 -10.33
N GLY A 99 11.43 -12.23 -11.28
CA GLY A 99 10.24 -13.03 -11.01
C GLY A 99 10.61 -14.33 -10.30
N ARG A 100 9.61 -14.99 -9.69
CA ARG A 100 9.79 -16.33 -9.10
C ARG A 100 10.57 -17.20 -10.10
N PRO A 101 11.67 -17.86 -9.69
CA PRO A 101 12.44 -18.71 -10.60
C PRO A 101 11.50 -19.69 -11.29
N LEU A 102 11.72 -19.91 -12.58
CA LEU A 102 10.96 -20.91 -13.33
C LEU A 102 11.08 -22.24 -12.59
N VAL A 103 9.95 -22.94 -12.51
CA VAL A 103 9.92 -24.29 -11.97
C VAL A 103 10.75 -25.18 -12.90
N GLY A 104 11.60 -26.05 -12.32
CA GLY A 104 12.49 -26.91 -13.08
C GLY A 104 11.73 -27.76 -14.10
N ASP A 105 12.37 -28.00 -15.24
CA ASP A 105 11.77 -28.69 -16.38
C ASP A 105 11.26 -30.10 -16.02
N GLU A 106 11.93 -30.79 -15.10
CA GLU A 106 11.50 -32.10 -14.58
C GLU A 106 10.09 -32.07 -13.95
N ILE A 107 9.82 -31.07 -13.11
CA ILE A 107 8.50 -30.90 -12.47
C ILE A 107 7.46 -30.54 -13.52
N ARG A 108 7.86 -29.74 -14.53
CA ARG A 108 6.97 -29.36 -15.63
C ARG A 108 6.58 -30.58 -16.47
N GLU A 109 7.53 -31.43 -16.82
CA GLU A 109 7.29 -32.66 -17.55
C GLU A 109 6.41 -33.62 -16.77
N LEU A 110 6.67 -33.81 -15.46
CA LEU A 110 5.85 -34.64 -14.60
C LEU A 110 4.39 -34.16 -14.54
N VAL A 111 4.18 -32.84 -14.39
CA VAL A 111 2.83 -32.24 -14.40
C VAL A 111 2.11 -32.51 -15.72
N LEU A 112 2.80 -32.34 -16.85
CA LEU A 112 2.21 -32.55 -18.18
C LEU A 112 1.92 -34.02 -18.45
N ARG A 113 2.79 -34.92 -18.00
CA ARG A 113 2.59 -36.37 -18.09
C ARG A 113 1.34 -36.80 -17.31
N LEU A 114 1.25 -36.42 -16.03
CA LEU A 114 0.09 -36.74 -15.18
C LEU A 114 -1.23 -36.20 -15.76
N ALA A 115 -1.19 -34.99 -16.33
CA ALA A 115 -2.37 -34.38 -16.93
C ALA A 115 -2.82 -35.06 -18.24
N ARG A 116 -1.88 -35.56 -19.05
CA ARG A 116 -2.18 -36.29 -20.29
C ARG A 116 -2.69 -37.70 -20.00
N GLU A 117 -2.07 -38.39 -19.03
CA GLU A 117 -2.48 -39.74 -18.60
C GLU A 117 -3.86 -39.71 -17.91
N ASN A 118 -4.22 -38.60 -17.26
CA ASN A 118 -5.47 -38.47 -16.50
C ASN A 118 -6.28 -37.22 -16.89
N PRO A 119 -7.00 -37.24 -18.03
CA PRO A 119 -7.74 -36.06 -18.54
C PRO A 119 -8.85 -35.54 -17.61
N ARG A 120 -9.32 -36.37 -16.67
CA ARG A 120 -10.35 -35.99 -15.68
C ARG A 120 -9.78 -35.29 -14.44
N TRP A 121 -8.46 -35.22 -14.29
CA TRP A 121 -7.85 -34.64 -13.10
C TRP A 121 -7.75 -33.12 -13.18
N GLY A 122 -8.27 -32.44 -12.16
CA GLY A 122 -8.05 -31.00 -11.99
C GLY A 122 -6.66 -30.69 -11.42
N TYR A 123 -6.18 -29.46 -11.60
CA TYR A 123 -4.86 -29.02 -11.12
C TYR A 123 -4.66 -29.19 -9.60
N GLN A 124 -5.72 -29.12 -8.78
CA GLN A 124 -5.63 -29.39 -7.34
C GLN A 124 -5.31 -30.86 -7.05
N ARG A 125 -5.88 -31.79 -7.83
CA ARG A 125 -5.63 -33.22 -7.66
C ARG A 125 -4.19 -33.56 -8.07
N ILE A 126 -3.73 -33.01 -9.19
CA ILE A 126 -2.33 -33.15 -9.65
C ILE A 126 -1.34 -32.64 -8.58
N VAL A 127 -1.64 -31.52 -7.90
CA VAL A 127 -0.81 -31.03 -6.78
C VAL A 127 -0.76 -32.03 -5.63
N GLY A 128 -1.90 -32.66 -5.31
CA GLY A 128 -1.99 -33.68 -4.26
C GLY A 128 -1.10 -34.89 -4.56
N GLU A 129 -1.17 -35.41 -5.78
CA GLU A 129 -0.34 -36.55 -6.22
C GLU A 129 1.16 -36.19 -6.21
N ILE A 130 1.52 -35.00 -6.71
CA ILE A 130 2.92 -34.53 -6.70
C ILE A 130 3.43 -34.35 -5.25
N SER A 131 2.56 -33.90 -4.35
CA SER A 131 2.89 -33.79 -2.92
C SER A 131 3.11 -35.16 -2.28
N GLY A 132 2.38 -36.19 -2.73
CA GLY A 132 2.56 -37.58 -2.30
C GLY A 132 3.92 -38.17 -2.70
N VAL A 133 4.50 -37.71 -3.81
CA VAL A 133 5.86 -38.08 -4.27
C VAL A 133 6.96 -37.26 -3.54
N GLY A 134 6.58 -36.35 -2.64
CA GLY A 134 7.52 -35.54 -1.85
C GLY A 134 7.91 -34.21 -2.49
N LEU A 135 7.33 -33.85 -3.63
CA LEU A 135 7.61 -32.59 -4.34
C LEU A 135 6.59 -31.50 -3.96
N LYS A 136 7.08 -30.31 -3.57
CA LYS A 136 6.21 -29.18 -3.18
C LYS A 136 5.98 -28.23 -4.36
N VAL A 137 4.79 -28.26 -4.94
CA VAL A 137 4.39 -27.38 -6.04
C VAL A 137 3.08 -26.65 -5.72
N SER A 138 3.02 -25.34 -5.97
CA SER A 138 1.77 -24.59 -5.79
C SER A 138 0.76 -24.87 -6.89
N ALA A 139 -0.52 -24.95 -6.53
CA ALA A 139 -1.64 -25.10 -7.48
C ALA A 139 -1.67 -24.04 -8.59
N THR A 140 -1.23 -22.82 -8.30
CA THR A 140 -1.10 -21.74 -9.29
C THR A 140 -0.01 -22.03 -10.33
N THR A 141 1.08 -22.68 -9.93
CA THR A 141 2.14 -23.13 -10.84
C THR A 141 1.63 -24.23 -11.75
N VAL A 142 1.01 -25.27 -11.21
CA VAL A 142 0.43 -26.37 -11.99
C VAL A 142 -0.59 -25.82 -12.99
N ARG A 143 -1.50 -24.94 -12.54
CA ARG A 143 -2.45 -24.26 -13.42
C ARG A 143 -1.79 -23.45 -14.53
N LYS A 144 -0.68 -22.75 -14.24
CA LYS A 144 0.09 -21.99 -15.24
C LYS A 144 0.70 -22.93 -16.29
N ILE A 145 1.33 -24.01 -15.87
CA ILE A 145 1.95 -25.02 -16.75
C ILE A 145 0.89 -25.64 -17.68
N LEU A 146 -0.24 -26.07 -17.13
CA LEU A 146 -1.32 -26.67 -17.93
C LEU A 146 -1.88 -25.69 -18.95
N ARG A 147 -2.06 -24.41 -18.56
CA ARG A 147 -2.53 -23.36 -19.46
C ARG A 147 -1.53 -23.09 -20.60
N GLU A 148 -0.24 -23.04 -20.30
CA GLU A 148 0.82 -22.85 -21.31
C GLU A 148 0.91 -24.04 -22.28
N ALA A 149 0.56 -25.25 -21.83
CA ALA A 149 0.50 -26.44 -22.68
C ALA A 149 -0.85 -26.64 -23.38
N GLY A 150 -1.81 -25.71 -23.24
CA GLY A 150 -3.13 -25.81 -23.86
C GLY A 150 -4.05 -26.88 -23.27
N ILE A 151 -3.71 -27.46 -22.12
CA ILE A 151 -4.54 -28.48 -21.46
C ILE A 151 -5.66 -27.77 -20.68
N GLY A 152 -6.89 -27.93 -21.17
CA GLY A 152 -8.09 -27.40 -20.53
C GLY A 152 -8.26 -27.93 -19.10
N SER A 153 -8.84 -27.11 -18.21
CA SER A 153 -9.17 -27.60 -16.87
C SER A 153 -10.17 -28.74 -16.96
N ALA A 154 -9.85 -29.89 -16.36
CA ALA A 154 -10.71 -31.05 -16.37
C ALA A 154 -12.13 -30.73 -15.86
N GLY A 155 -13.11 -31.09 -16.68
CA GLY A 155 -14.53 -31.07 -16.37
C GLY A 155 -15.17 -29.68 -16.45
N GLU A 156 -16.23 -29.58 -17.24
CA GLU A 156 -17.27 -28.58 -17.02
C GLU A 156 -17.69 -28.68 -15.56
N ARG A 157 -17.42 -27.63 -14.77
CA ARG A 157 -17.88 -27.56 -13.39
C ARG A 157 -19.40 -27.48 -13.44
N SER A 158 -20.08 -28.60 -13.18
CA SER A 158 -21.53 -28.67 -12.99
C SER A 158 -21.88 -27.91 -11.71
N GLY A 159 -21.96 -26.59 -11.82
CA GLY A 159 -22.24 -25.70 -10.72
C GLY A 159 -22.62 -24.31 -11.24
N PRO A 160 -23.32 -23.51 -10.42
CA PRO A 160 -23.65 -22.15 -10.79
C PRO A 160 -22.36 -21.40 -11.14
N SER A 161 -22.40 -20.59 -12.20
CA SER A 161 -21.27 -19.73 -12.55
C SER A 161 -20.87 -18.90 -11.34
N TRP A 162 -19.59 -18.53 -11.21
CA TRP A 162 -19.13 -17.65 -10.11
C TRP A 162 -19.97 -16.38 -9.98
N ARG A 163 -20.44 -15.84 -11.12
CA ARG A 163 -21.36 -14.69 -11.14
C ARG A 163 -22.72 -15.04 -10.54
N THR A 164 -23.28 -16.20 -10.87
CA THR A 164 -24.56 -16.69 -10.32
C THR A 164 -24.45 -16.91 -8.81
N PHE A 165 -23.38 -17.57 -8.36
CA PHE A 165 -23.10 -17.77 -6.93
C PHE A 165 -22.98 -16.44 -6.19
N LEU A 166 -22.17 -15.51 -6.71
CA LEU A 166 -22.02 -14.19 -6.10
C LEU A 166 -23.34 -13.42 -6.07
N ARG A 167 -24.18 -13.48 -7.11
CA ARG A 167 -25.50 -12.84 -7.07
C ARG A 167 -26.42 -13.45 -6.01
N GLN A 168 -26.37 -14.77 -5.86
CA GLN A 168 -27.19 -15.50 -4.89
C GLN A 168 -26.75 -15.18 -3.45
N GLN A 169 -25.44 -15.09 -3.19
CA GLN A 169 -24.88 -14.86 -1.86
C GLN A 169 -24.59 -13.38 -1.53
N ALA A 170 -24.66 -12.47 -2.50
CA ALA A 170 -24.36 -11.05 -2.29
C ALA A 170 -25.23 -10.39 -1.21
N ARG A 171 -26.42 -10.95 -0.93
CA ARG A 171 -27.33 -10.44 0.11
C ARG A 171 -26.81 -10.67 1.53
N SER A 172 -25.99 -11.70 1.74
CA SER A 172 -25.45 -12.08 3.06
C SER A 172 -23.94 -11.86 3.19
N MET A 173 -23.26 -11.47 2.09
CA MET A 173 -21.81 -11.40 2.05
C MET A 173 -21.28 -9.96 2.13
N ILE A 174 -20.35 -9.75 3.06
CA ILE A 174 -19.56 -8.52 3.22
C ILE A 174 -18.14 -8.87 2.82
N ALA A 175 -17.53 -8.06 1.97
CA ALA A 175 -16.10 -8.16 1.68
C ALA A 175 -15.32 -7.19 2.57
N VAL A 176 -14.19 -7.66 3.08
CA VAL A 176 -13.28 -6.90 3.94
C VAL A 176 -11.99 -6.71 3.18
N ASP A 177 -11.51 -5.48 3.11
CA ASP A 177 -10.22 -5.19 2.50
C ASP A 177 -9.58 -3.97 3.16
N PHE A 178 -8.29 -3.77 2.92
CA PHE A 178 -7.53 -2.64 3.43
C PHE A 178 -6.82 -1.90 2.30
N PHE A 179 -6.74 -0.58 2.43
CA PHE A 179 -5.85 0.21 1.58
C PHE A 179 -4.92 1.05 2.42
N THR A 180 -3.84 1.51 1.79
CA THR A 180 -2.84 2.35 2.46
C THR A 180 -2.96 3.79 1.97
N VAL A 181 -2.95 4.72 2.92
CA VAL A 181 -2.86 6.15 2.67
C VAL A 181 -1.53 6.62 3.22
N GLU A 182 -0.73 7.27 2.40
CA GLU A 182 0.43 8.01 2.89
C GLU A 182 0.01 9.43 3.24
N THR A 183 0.20 9.80 4.50
CA THR A 183 -0.04 11.17 4.96
C THR A 183 0.98 12.12 4.36
N ILE A 184 0.71 13.43 4.51
CA ILE A 184 1.68 14.49 4.20
C ILE A 184 2.98 14.29 5.02
N SER A 185 2.91 13.60 6.18
CA SER A 185 4.07 13.22 6.98
C SER A 185 4.75 11.90 6.51
N LEU A 186 4.43 11.37 5.33
CA LEU A 186 4.88 10.04 4.84
C LEU A 186 4.76 8.95 5.92
N GLN A 187 3.75 9.08 6.77
CA GLN A 187 3.33 8.04 7.67
C GLN A 187 2.30 7.22 6.91
N ARG A 188 2.49 5.91 6.93
CA ARG A 188 1.55 4.99 6.29
C ARG A 188 0.42 4.73 7.27
N LEU A 189 -0.79 5.06 6.85
CA LEU A 189 -2.01 4.67 7.54
C LEU A 189 -2.65 3.54 6.75
N TYR A 190 -3.04 2.50 7.46
CA TYR A 190 -3.84 1.40 6.96
C TYR A 190 -5.29 1.72 7.30
N VAL A 191 -6.13 1.75 6.28
CA VAL A 191 -7.57 2.00 6.41
C VAL A 191 -8.27 0.69 6.13
N LEU A 192 -9.03 0.19 7.10
CA LEU A 192 -9.88 -0.98 6.95
C LEU A 192 -11.27 -0.53 6.52
N PHE A 193 -11.82 -1.22 5.51
CA PHE A 193 -13.17 -0.97 5.06
C PHE A 193 -13.92 -2.28 4.78
N PHE A 194 -15.23 -2.19 4.94
CA PHE A 194 -16.18 -3.24 4.62
C PHE A 194 -17.02 -2.79 3.43
N ILE A 195 -17.24 -3.67 2.46
CA ILE A 195 -18.16 -3.41 1.36
C ILE A 195 -19.27 -4.46 1.33
N GLU A 196 -20.51 -3.99 1.43
CA GLU A 196 -21.69 -4.82 1.20
C GLU A 196 -21.79 -5.15 -0.28
N LEU A 197 -21.71 -6.43 -0.66
CA LEU A 197 -21.64 -6.82 -2.07
C LEU A 197 -22.95 -6.51 -2.83
N ARG A 198 -24.10 -6.54 -2.15
CA ARG A 198 -25.41 -6.19 -2.72
C ARG A 198 -25.55 -4.70 -3.02
N SER A 199 -25.33 -3.85 -2.02
CA SER A 199 -25.61 -2.41 -2.09
C SER A 199 -24.42 -1.61 -2.60
N ARG A 200 -23.23 -2.23 -2.68
CA ARG A 200 -21.94 -1.58 -2.94
C ARG A 200 -21.64 -0.43 -1.98
N ARG A 201 -22.28 -0.43 -0.80
CA ARG A 201 -22.00 0.54 0.26
C ARG A 201 -20.70 0.19 0.96
N VAL A 202 -19.87 1.21 1.16
CA VAL A 202 -18.58 1.09 1.83
C VAL A 202 -18.70 1.67 3.23
N HIS A 203 -18.31 0.88 4.23
CA HIS A 203 -18.26 1.26 5.63
C HIS A 203 -16.80 1.33 6.08
N LEU A 204 -16.41 2.45 6.68
CA LEU A 204 -15.05 2.65 7.19
C LEU A 204 -15.00 2.16 8.64
N ALA A 205 -14.09 1.23 8.92
CA ALA A 205 -13.96 0.61 10.24
C ALA A 205 -12.96 1.31 11.15
N GLY A 206 -11.96 1.96 10.55
CA GLY A 206 -10.93 2.69 11.28
C GLY A 206 -9.66 2.90 10.46
N CYS A 207 -8.78 3.75 10.99
CA CYS A 207 -7.46 4.00 10.43
C CYS A 207 -6.40 3.81 11.51
N THR A 208 -5.30 3.12 11.17
CA THR A 208 -4.18 2.92 12.10
C THR A 208 -2.85 3.08 11.39
N ALA A 209 -1.84 3.57 12.11
CA ALA A 209 -0.45 3.56 11.64
C ALA A 209 0.25 2.21 11.86
N ASN A 210 -0.32 1.35 12.71
CA ASN A 210 0.26 0.07 13.12
C ASN A 210 -0.82 -1.02 13.08
N PRO A 211 -1.05 -1.67 11.92
CA PRO A 211 -2.04 -2.73 11.80
C PRO A 211 -1.51 -3.99 12.49
N THR A 212 -1.94 -4.25 13.71
CA THR A 212 -1.68 -5.51 14.41
C THR A 212 -2.75 -6.54 14.04
N GLY A 213 -2.44 -7.83 14.20
CA GLY A 213 -3.45 -8.89 14.00
C GLY A 213 -4.69 -8.67 14.89
N ALA A 214 -4.47 -8.22 16.13
CA ALA A 214 -5.55 -7.84 17.05
C ALA A 214 -6.45 -6.74 16.48
N TRP A 215 -5.90 -5.70 15.84
CA TRP A 215 -6.72 -4.66 15.19
C TRP A 215 -7.60 -5.22 14.08
N GLY A 216 -7.08 -6.15 13.26
CA GLY A 216 -7.87 -6.84 12.24
C GLY A 216 -9.02 -7.67 12.83
N HIS A 217 -8.79 -8.31 13.98
CA HIS A 217 -9.83 -9.07 14.68
C HIS A 217 -10.85 -8.16 15.39
N THR A 218 -10.40 -7.14 16.11
CA THR A 218 -11.27 -6.21 16.85
C THR A 218 -12.14 -5.38 15.91
N ALA A 219 -11.58 -4.89 14.80
CA ALA A 219 -12.34 -4.16 13.79
C ALA A 219 -13.28 -5.06 12.96
N GLY A 220 -13.09 -6.38 13.01
CA GLY A 220 -14.02 -7.40 12.50
C GLY A 220 -15.27 -7.61 13.37
N THR A 221 -15.32 -7.01 14.56
CA THR A 221 -16.56 -6.91 15.34
C THR A 221 -17.41 -5.83 14.68
N PRO A 222 -18.56 -6.14 14.06
CA PRO A 222 -19.39 -5.12 13.46
C PRO A 222 -19.84 -4.17 14.58
N VAL A 223 -19.28 -2.96 14.60
CA VAL A 223 -19.91 -1.83 15.29
C VAL A 223 -21.32 -1.77 14.71
N ARG A 224 -22.31 -2.06 15.55
CA ARG A 224 -23.74 -2.15 15.25
C ARG A 224 -24.12 -1.15 14.16
N LEU A 225 -24.54 -1.64 13.00
CA LEU A 225 -24.85 -0.85 11.79
C LEU A 225 -26.08 0.08 11.96
N ASP A 226 -26.67 0.16 13.16
CA ASP A 226 -27.84 0.99 13.49
C ASP A 226 -27.54 2.18 14.42
N ALA A 227 -26.28 2.46 14.75
CA ALA A 227 -25.96 3.63 15.57
C ALA A 227 -26.00 4.93 14.73
N PRO A 228 -26.69 6.00 15.21
CA PRO A 228 -26.70 7.28 14.51
C PRO A 228 -25.28 7.82 14.33
N ARG A 229 -25.05 8.50 13.20
CA ARG A 229 -23.76 9.01 12.65
C ARG A 229 -22.75 9.63 13.64
N ALA A 230 -23.16 9.98 14.85
CA ALA A 230 -22.30 10.55 15.89
C ALA A 230 -21.52 9.50 16.72
N ALA A 231 -21.91 8.22 16.73
CA ALA A 231 -21.31 7.22 17.63
C ALA A 231 -19.99 6.59 17.13
N ILE A 232 -19.66 6.72 15.84
CA ILE A 232 -18.45 6.13 15.24
C ILE A 232 -17.19 6.97 15.55
N ALA A 233 -17.35 8.23 15.95
CA ALA A 233 -16.24 9.16 16.16
C ALA A 233 -15.59 9.10 17.54
N LEU A 234 -16.18 8.42 18.54
CA LEU A 234 -15.78 8.56 19.95
C LEU A 234 -15.21 7.29 20.60
N SER A 235 -15.33 6.11 19.99
CA SER A 235 -14.85 4.85 20.59
C SER A 235 -13.44 4.42 20.16
N LEU A 236 -12.73 5.21 19.35
CA LEU A 236 -11.36 4.90 18.88
C LEU A 236 -10.31 5.93 19.31
N LEU A 237 -10.63 6.78 20.29
CA LEU A 237 -9.76 7.85 20.78
C LEU A 237 -9.30 7.65 22.22
N ASP A 238 -9.27 6.41 22.72
CA ASP A 238 -8.61 6.09 23.98
C ASP A 238 -7.33 5.28 23.75
N PRO A 239 -6.16 5.93 23.69
CA PRO A 239 -4.88 5.26 23.65
C PRO A 239 -4.21 5.41 25.02
N ARG A 240 -4.33 4.45 25.92
CA ARG A 240 -3.39 4.32 27.05
C ARG A 240 -3.28 2.89 27.56
N PRO A 241 -2.12 2.54 28.13
CA PRO A 241 -0.76 2.62 27.61
C PRO A 241 -0.27 1.27 27.06
#